data_AF-A0A2V1NZ41-F1
#
_entry.id   AF-A0A2V1NZ41-F1
#
_cell.length_a   1.000
_cell.length_b   1.000
_cell.length_c   1.000
_cell.angle_alpha   90.00
_cell.angle_beta   90.00
_cell.angle_gamma   90.00
#
_symmetry.space_group_name_H-M   'P 1'
#
loop_
_entity.id
_entity.type
_entity.pdbx_description
1 polymer ?
#
loop_
_entity_poly.entity_id
_entity_poly.type
_entity_poly.pdbx_seq_one_letter_code
_entity_poly.pdbx_strand_id
1 'polypeptide(L)'
;MTNEQGERVQVKTQRQVKPWFFEQDHGWYVQCRYGARVLLMDGKNNAAFVSKLELVGAVLDAFRAAAQAGELDQAIARAAERKRAAK
;
A
#
# COMPACT_ATOMS: atom_id res chain seq x y z
N MET A 1 -14.02 -11.37 19.37
CA MET A 1 -14.80 -12.57 19.73
C MET A 1 -14.90 -12.57 21.25
N THR A 2 -16.07 -12.86 21.81
CA THR A 2 -16.26 -12.91 23.26
C THR A 2 -16.15 -14.38 23.67
N ASN A 3 -15.28 -14.70 24.64
CA ASN A 3 -15.20 -16.06 25.19
C ASN A 3 -16.42 -16.35 26.08
N GLU A 4 -16.60 -17.60 26.51
CA GLU A 4 -17.73 -18.03 27.37
C GLU A 4 -17.80 -17.29 28.72
N GLN A 5 -16.74 -16.59 29.13
CA GLN A 5 -16.69 -15.78 30.35
C GLN A 5 -17.05 -14.30 30.13
N GLY A 6 -17.47 -13.92 28.92
CA GLY A 6 -17.92 -12.55 28.62
C GLY A 6 -16.78 -11.56 28.33
N GLU A 7 -15.54 -12.01 28.26
CA GLU A 7 -14.38 -11.15 28.01
C GLU A 7 -14.14 -10.97 26.50
N ARG A 8 -13.81 -9.74 26.11
CA ARG A 8 -13.38 -9.43 24.74
C ARG A 8 -11.96 -9.96 24.52
N VAL A 9 -11.85 -11.08 23.82
CA VAL A 9 -10.56 -11.68 23.49
C VAL A 9 -10.11 -11.25 22.09
N GLN A 10 -8.85 -10.80 21.99
CA GLN A 10 -8.19 -10.60 20.71
C GLN A 10 -7.81 -11.97 20.13
N VAL A 11 -8.48 -12.35 19.05
CA VAL A 11 -8.18 -13.60 18.32
C VAL A 11 -7.28 -13.26 17.14
N LYS A 12 -6.12 -13.91 17.07
CA LYS A 12 -5.23 -13.82 15.91
C LYS A 12 -5.80 -14.71 14.80
N THR A 13 -6.63 -14.13 13.94
CA THR A 13 -7.12 -14.83 12.73
C THR A 13 -6.14 -14.62 11.58
N GLN A 14 -5.84 -15.68 10.82
CA GLN A 14 -5.12 -15.51 9.56
C GLN A 14 -6.02 -14.77 8.57
N ARG A 15 -5.55 -13.62 8.09
CA ARG A 15 -6.25 -12.82 7.09
C ARG A 15 -5.40 -12.76 5.84
N GLN A 16 -6.00 -13.08 4.70
CA GLN A 16 -5.31 -12.89 3.42
C GLN A 16 -5.03 -11.40 3.22
N VAL A 17 -3.77 -11.10 2.94
CA VAL A 17 -3.34 -9.75 2.54
C VAL A 17 -3.75 -9.57 1.09
N LYS A 18 -4.63 -8.61 0.82
CA LYS A 18 -5.00 -8.28 -0.55
C LYS A 18 -3.77 -7.66 -1.24
N PRO A 19 -3.27 -8.21 -2.36
CA PRO A 19 -2.17 -7.61 -3.08
C PRO A 19 -2.58 -6.22 -3.58
N TRP A 20 -1.63 -5.29 -3.56
CA TRP A 20 -1.79 -3.95 -4.13
C TRP A 20 -1.23 -3.84 -5.54
N PHE A 21 -1.08 -4.99 -6.22
CA PHE A 21 -0.80 -5.07 -7.64
C PHE A 21 -1.94 -5.82 -8.35
N PHE A 22 -2.21 -5.44 -9.60
CA PHE A 22 -3.27 -6.03 -10.40
C PHE A 22 -2.88 -6.04 -11.88
N GLU A 23 -3.41 -7.00 -12.62
CA GLU A 23 -3.23 -7.10 -14.06
C GLU A 23 -4.25 -6.21 -14.77
N GLN A 24 -3.78 -5.40 -15.73
CA GLN A 24 -4.60 -4.59 -16.61
C GLN A 24 -3.84 -4.34 -17.92
N ASP A 25 -4.55 -4.30 -19.06
CA ASP A 25 -4.00 -3.98 -20.39
C ASP A 25 -2.76 -4.80 -20.78
N HIS A 26 -2.79 -6.11 -20.49
CA HIS A 26 -1.68 -7.05 -20.71
C HIS A 26 -0.39 -6.76 -19.93
N GLY A 27 -0.49 -5.99 -18.86
CA GLY A 27 0.60 -5.79 -17.91
C GLY A 27 0.11 -5.71 -16.47
N TRP A 28 1.03 -5.39 -15.58
CA TRP A 28 0.85 -5.40 -14.15
C TRP A 28 1.11 -4.01 -13.58
N TYR A 29 0.16 -3.52 -12.80
CA TYR A 29 0.25 -2.25 -12.11
C TYR A 29 0.51 -2.51 -10.64
N VAL A 30 1.56 -1.92 -10.09
CA VAL A 30 1.94 -2.03 -8.67
C VAL A 30 1.71 -0.67 -8.01
N GLN A 31 0.76 -0.62 -7.08
CA GLN A 31 0.46 0.59 -6.32
C GLN A 31 1.22 0.58 -4.99
N CYS A 32 1.91 1.68 -4.70
CA CYS A 32 2.42 1.91 -3.34
C CYS A 32 1.34 2.61 -2.52
N ARG A 33 0.96 2.01 -1.40
CA ARG A 33 -0.08 2.54 -0.52
C ARG A 33 0.46 2.81 0.87
N TYR A 34 0.01 3.92 1.44
CA TYR A 34 0.14 4.23 2.85
C TYR A 34 -1.24 4.11 3.52
N GLY A 35 -1.44 2.99 4.22
CA GLY A 35 -2.75 2.63 4.78
C GLY A 35 -3.82 2.52 3.69
N ALA A 36 -4.85 3.37 3.76
CA ALA A 36 -5.92 3.42 2.76
C ALA A 36 -5.59 4.31 1.54
N ARG A 37 -4.49 5.06 1.55
CA ARG A 37 -4.17 6.10 0.55
C ARG A 37 -3.12 5.58 -0.44
N VAL A 38 -3.30 5.91 -1.72
CA VAL A 38 -2.29 5.62 -2.76
C VAL A 38 -1.27 6.76 -2.78
N LEU A 39 0.02 6.42 -2.75
CA LEU A 39 1.09 7.39 -2.87
C LEU A 39 1.35 7.71 -4.34
N LEU A 40 1.52 8.99 -4.64
CA LEU A 40 1.93 9.44 -5.97
C LEU A 40 3.46 9.47 -6.02
N MET A 41 4.07 8.62 -6.85
CA MET A 41 5.53 8.43 -6.89
C MET A 41 6.27 9.67 -7.40
N ASP A 42 5.73 10.30 -8.44
CA ASP A 42 6.27 11.50 -9.10
C ASP A 42 5.29 12.69 -9.01
N GLY A 43 4.25 12.57 -8.18
CA GLY A 43 3.16 13.53 -8.08
C GLY A 43 2.06 13.41 -9.14
N LYS A 44 2.18 12.51 -10.13
CA LYS A 44 1.19 12.28 -11.19
C LYS A 44 0.75 10.83 -11.28
N ASN A 45 1.71 9.91 -11.22
CA ASN A 45 1.51 8.49 -11.38
C ASN A 45 1.29 7.82 -10.02
N ASN A 46 0.22 7.02 -9.96
CA ASN A 46 -0.24 6.32 -8.76
C ASN A 46 0.19 4.84 -8.71
N ALA A 47 0.81 4.35 -9.78
CA ALA A 47 1.25 2.97 -9.92
C ALA A 47 2.50 2.88 -10.81
N ALA A 48 3.34 1.87 -10.55
CA ALA A 48 4.38 1.46 -11.47
C ALA A 48 3.84 0.36 -12.39
N PHE A 49 4.07 0.49 -13.71
CA PHE A 49 3.67 -0.50 -14.70
C PHE A 49 4.83 -1.42 -15.05
N VAL A 50 4.56 -2.72 -15.10
CA VAL A 50 5.49 -3.73 -15.62
C VAL A 50 4.79 -4.70 -16.56
N SER A 51 5.49 -5.17 -17.58
CA SER A 51 4.89 -6.06 -18.60
C SER A 51 4.73 -7.52 -18.14
N LYS A 52 5.46 -7.95 -17.11
CA LYS A 52 5.46 -9.34 -16.62
C LYS A 52 5.30 -9.39 -15.11
N LEU A 53 4.60 -10.43 -14.63
CA LEU A 53 4.39 -10.67 -13.20
C LEU A 53 5.72 -10.83 -12.43
N GLU A 54 6.72 -11.46 -13.05
CA GLU A 54 8.05 -11.68 -12.45
C GLU A 54 8.75 -10.36 -12.06
N LEU A 55 8.44 -9.27 -12.76
CA LEU A 55 9.03 -7.95 -12.50
C LEU A 55 8.35 -7.22 -11.33
N VAL A 56 7.18 -7.68 -10.89
CA VAL A 56 6.46 -7.06 -9.75
C VAL A 56 7.31 -7.12 -8.48
N GLY A 57 8.05 -8.20 -8.26
CA GLY A 57 8.95 -8.35 -7.11
C GLY A 57 10.03 -7.26 -7.08
N ALA A 58 10.69 -7.02 -8.21
CA ALA A 58 11.72 -5.99 -8.32
C ALA A 58 11.18 -4.57 -8.06
N VAL A 59 9.93 -4.29 -8.47
CA VAL A 59 9.27 -3.02 -8.16
C VAL A 59 9.00 -2.86 -6.67
N LEU A 60 8.56 -3.93 -6.00
CA LEU A 60 8.36 -3.92 -4.55
C LEU A 60 9.68 -3.71 -3.79
N ASP A 61 10.77 -4.33 -4.24
CA ASP A 61 12.11 -4.11 -3.68
C ASP A 61 12.59 -2.67 -3.90
N ALA A 62 12.34 -2.09 -5.07
CA ALA A 62 12.64 -0.69 -5.36
C ALA A 62 11.84 0.25 -4.44
N PHE A 63 10.54 -0.01 -4.23
CA PHE A 63 9.74 0.76 -3.27
C PHE A 63 10.26 0.64 -1.85
N ARG A 64 10.72 -0.55 -1.44
CA ARG A 64 11.34 -0.76 -0.14
C ARG A 64 12.63 0.05 0.00
N ALA A 65 13.49 0.03 -1.02
CA ALA A 65 14.74 0.80 -1.02
C ALA A 65 14.47 2.32 -0.97
N ALA A 66 13.53 2.82 -1.78
CA ALA A 66 13.13 4.24 -1.77
C ALA A 66 12.54 4.67 -0.42
N ALA A 67 11.75 3.80 0.23
CA ALA A 67 11.25 4.05 1.58
C ALA A 67 12.39 4.10 2.61
N GLN A 68 13.38 3.20 2.51
CA GLN A 68 14.54 3.20 3.40
C GLN A 68 15.45 4.41 3.20
N ALA A 69 15.53 4.92 1.96
CA ALA A 69 16.26 6.13 1.62
C ALA A 69 15.53 7.43 2.02
N GLY A 70 14.25 7.34 2.43
CA GLY A 70 13.42 8.50 2.79
C GLY A 70 12.86 9.28 1.60
N GLU A 71 13.02 8.78 0.37
CA GLU A 71 12.51 9.45 -0.84
C GLU A 71 10.97 9.52 -0.85
N LEU A 72 10.31 8.54 -0.22
CA LEU A 72 8.87 8.50 -0.08
C LEU A 72 8.35 9.33 1.11
N ASP A 73 9.21 9.87 1.97
CA ASP A 73 8.77 10.55 3.20
C ASP A 73 7.96 11.80 2.90
N GLN A 74 8.34 12.56 1.86
CA GLN A 74 7.56 13.71 1.42
C GLN A 74 6.18 13.30 0.88
N ALA A 75 6.13 12.21 0.11
CA ALA A 75 4.88 11.68 -0.43
C ALA A 75 3.98 11.15 0.71
N ILE A 76 4.56 10.48 1.70
CA ILE A 76 3.87 10.01 2.90
C ILE A 76 3.40 11.19 3.74
N ALA A 77 4.20 12.23 3.95
CA ALA A 77 3.83 13.41 4.72
C ALA A 77 2.63 14.12 4.07
N ARG A 78 2.67 14.36 2.76
CA ARG A 78 1.54 14.91 1.99
C ARG A 78 0.32 13.99 2.06
N ALA A 79 0.53 12.68 1.92
CA ALA A 79 -0.55 11.71 2.04
C ALA A 79 -1.05 11.59 3.48
N ALA A 80 -0.30 11.97 4.51
CA ALA A 80 -0.66 11.90 5.92
C ALA A 80 -1.42 13.16 6.36
N GLU A 81 -1.13 14.31 5.75
CA GLU A 81 -1.89 15.55 5.92
C GLU A 81 -3.38 15.28 5.68
N ARG A 82 -4.11 15.09 6.79
CA ARG A 82 -5.56 15.08 6.78
C ARG A 82 -5.98 16.50 6.41
N LYS A 83 -6.38 16.72 5.16
CA LYS A 83 -7.47 17.67 4.92
C LYS A 83 -8.65 17.14 5.74
N ARG A 84 -8.87 17.68 6.94
CA ARG A 84 -10.19 17.59 7.58
C ARG A 84 -11.13 18.09 6.49
N ALA A 85 -12.01 17.22 6.00
CA ALA A 85 -13.12 17.68 5.20
C ALA A 85 -13.82 18.73 6.08
N ALA A 86 -13.67 20.01 5.71
CA ALA A 86 -14.51 21.04 6.28
C ALA A 86 -15.93 20.61 5.95
N LYS A 87 -16.70 20.33 7.00
CA LYS A 87 -18.10 19.94 6.90
C LYS A 87 -18.92 21.12 6.40
#